data_AF-A0A2N5H9G5-F1
#
_entry.id   AF-A0A2N5H9G5-F1
#
_cell.length_a   1.000
_cell.length_b   1.000
_cell.length_c   1.000
_cell.angle_alpha   90.00
_cell.angle_beta   90.00
_cell.angle_gamma   90.00
#
_symmetry.space_group_name_H-M   'P 1'
#
loop_
_entity.id
_entity.type
_entity.pdbx_description
1 polymer ?
#
loop_
_entity_poly.entity_id
_entity_poly.type
_entity_poly.pdbx_seq_one_letter_code
_entity_poly.pdbx_strand_id
1 'polypeptide(L)'
;MEQKQAIFLTEQIEHSNPRGYEIQKLQTVDGMLPKFHQWTNGKKTLAAYEVVRPDSDTGYYFLFIDWHRNDNYYLVIYAQNKSTTCAEIRKIEELEEGAHFVWAYKPFKRDGKNDQRKAYFKQMFGSTTVHIKLPSSPSDVEEFLTQLFKLCQNRVKADKITEVFNFEA
;
A
#
# COMPACT_ATOMS: atom_id res chain seq x y z
N MET A 1 6.25 7.50 8.87
CA MET A 1 5.30 7.23 9.97
C MET A 1 6.13 6.90 11.20
N GLU A 2 5.77 7.45 12.34
CA GLU A 2 6.48 7.18 13.59
C GLU A 2 6.27 5.72 14.03
N GLN A 3 7.22 5.17 14.78
CA GLN A 3 7.12 3.79 15.27
C GLN A 3 5.81 3.52 16.05
N LYS A 4 5.38 4.45 16.90
CA LYS A 4 4.13 4.28 17.69
C LYS A 4 2.89 4.16 16.80
N GLN A 5 2.82 4.97 15.74
CA GLN A 5 1.74 4.90 14.76
C GLN A 5 1.75 3.58 14.00
N ALA A 6 2.94 3.09 13.64
CA ALA A 6 3.10 1.80 12.99
C ALA A 6 2.64 0.64 13.90
N ILE A 7 3.05 0.66 15.17
CA ILE A 7 2.63 -0.33 16.17
C ILE A 7 1.10 -0.32 16.33
N PHE A 8 0.53 0.86 16.56
CA PHE A 8 -0.92 1.01 16.71
C PHE A 8 -1.68 0.44 15.51
N LEU A 9 -1.24 0.74 14.28
CA LEU A 9 -1.87 0.23 13.08
C LEU A 9 -1.75 -1.30 12.96
N THR A 10 -0.59 -1.86 13.27
CA THR A 10 -0.40 -3.32 13.27
C THR A 10 -1.27 -4.02 14.32
N GLU A 11 -1.46 -3.39 15.48
CA GLU A 11 -2.39 -3.88 16.51
C GLU A 11 -3.84 -3.84 16.03
N GLN A 12 -4.28 -2.77 15.36
CA GLN A 12 -5.65 -2.72 14.80
C GLN A 12 -5.87 -3.86 13.79
N ILE A 13 -4.90 -4.10 12.91
CA ILE A 13 -4.95 -5.19 11.92
C ILE A 13 -5.02 -6.55 12.61
N GLU A 14 -4.19 -6.80 13.63
CA GLU A 14 -4.12 -8.09 14.32
C GLU A 14 -5.35 -8.43 15.15
N HIS A 15 -6.06 -7.42 15.67
CA HIS A 15 -7.31 -7.61 16.42
C HIS A 15 -8.56 -7.51 15.53
N SER A 16 -8.39 -7.29 14.23
CA SER A 16 -9.50 -7.20 13.29
C SER A 16 -9.94 -8.58 12.80
N ASN A 17 -11.18 -8.65 12.33
CA ASN A 17 -11.71 -9.81 11.62
C ASN A 17 -12.59 -9.35 10.45
N PRO A 18 -11.99 -8.71 9.43
CA PRO A 18 -12.74 -8.19 8.29
C PRO A 18 -13.36 -9.34 7.49
N ARG A 19 -14.64 -9.24 7.15
CA ARG A 19 -15.37 -10.29 6.42
C ARG A 19 -14.92 -10.39 4.97
N GLY A 20 -14.51 -9.26 4.39
CA GLY A 20 -14.10 -9.18 3.00
C GLY A 20 -12.65 -9.59 2.72
N TYR A 21 -11.85 -9.87 3.75
CA TYR A 21 -10.41 -10.06 3.63
C TYR A 21 -9.89 -11.21 4.49
N GLU A 22 -8.97 -11.97 3.93
CA GLU A 22 -8.14 -12.91 4.68
C GLU A 22 -6.79 -12.25 4.95
N ILE A 23 -6.36 -12.24 6.21
CA ILE A 23 -5.10 -11.62 6.64
C ILE A 23 -4.22 -12.70 7.27
N GLN A 24 -3.06 -12.95 6.68
CA GLN A 24 -2.05 -13.85 7.22
C GLN A 24 -0.79 -13.06 7.58
N LYS A 25 -0.44 -13.03 8.87
CA LYS A 25 0.83 -12.46 9.32
C LYS A 25 1.99 -13.33 8.85
N LEU A 26 2.97 -12.71 8.20
CA LEU A 26 4.18 -13.39 7.76
C LEU A 26 5.17 -13.49 8.93
N GLN A 27 5.85 -14.63 9.01
CA GLN A 27 6.87 -14.85 10.03
C GLN A 27 8.12 -13.99 9.74
N THR A 28 8.59 -13.30 10.77
CA THR A 28 9.88 -12.61 10.77
C THR A 28 10.91 -13.41 11.56
N VAL A 29 12.19 -13.26 11.19
CA VAL A 29 13.34 -13.84 11.89
C VAL A 29 14.27 -12.69 12.26
N ASP A 30 14.57 -12.54 13.55
CA ASP A 30 15.35 -11.43 14.10
C ASP A 30 14.84 -10.04 13.65
N GLY A 31 13.51 -9.91 13.56
CA GLY A 31 12.86 -8.68 13.12
C GLY A 31 13.04 -8.37 11.63
N MET A 32 13.38 -9.36 10.80
CA MET A 32 13.54 -9.22 9.35
C MET A 32 12.67 -10.22 8.61
N LEU A 33 12.30 -9.89 7.37
CA LEU A 33 11.49 -10.77 6.51
C LEU A 33 12.41 -11.62 5.61
N PRO A 34 12.61 -12.92 5.89
CA PRO A 34 13.58 -13.73 5.15
C PRO A 34 13.08 -14.04 3.73
N LYS A 35 13.97 -13.91 2.74
CA LYS A 35 13.77 -14.36 1.35
C LYS A 35 12.48 -13.82 0.68
N PHE A 36 11.97 -12.67 1.10
CA PHE A 36 10.76 -12.09 0.51
C PHE A 36 11.03 -11.45 -0.85
N HIS A 37 11.89 -10.43 -0.87
CA HIS A 37 12.37 -9.78 -2.08
C HIS A 37 13.77 -9.21 -1.79
N GLN A 38 14.67 -9.13 -2.77
CA GLN A 38 16.06 -8.68 -2.51
C GLN A 38 16.11 -7.30 -1.84
N TRP A 39 15.16 -6.43 -2.20
CA TRP A 39 15.00 -5.08 -1.65
C TRP A 39 14.61 -5.05 -0.17
N THR A 40 13.97 -6.09 0.38
CA THR A 40 13.59 -6.15 1.80
C THR A 40 14.69 -6.75 2.70
N ASN A 41 15.73 -7.34 2.11
CA ASN A 41 16.77 -8.03 2.87
C ASN A 41 17.53 -7.07 3.80
N GLY A 42 17.71 -7.48 5.06
CA GLY A 42 18.45 -6.70 6.06
C GLY A 42 17.74 -5.44 6.57
N LYS A 43 16.43 -5.31 6.29
CA LYS A 43 15.58 -4.21 6.79
C LYS A 43 14.74 -4.71 7.96
N LYS A 44 14.69 -3.90 9.02
CA LYS A 44 13.80 -4.16 10.15
C LYS A 44 12.36 -4.10 9.67
N THR A 45 11.59 -5.13 10.00
CA THR A 45 10.20 -5.33 9.66
C THR A 45 9.42 -5.44 10.96
N LEU A 46 8.58 -4.45 11.25
CA LEU A 46 7.71 -4.45 12.42
C LEU A 46 6.66 -5.55 12.29
N ALA A 47 5.99 -5.57 11.15
CA ALA A 47 5.04 -6.59 10.77
C ALA A 47 4.96 -6.70 9.25
N ALA A 48 4.57 -7.86 8.78
CA ALA A 48 4.26 -8.09 7.38
C ALA A 48 3.04 -8.99 7.29
N TYR A 49 2.15 -8.69 6.35
CA TYR A 49 0.91 -9.43 6.15
C TYR A 49 0.75 -9.79 4.68
N GLU A 50 0.29 -10.99 4.39
CA GLU A 50 -0.42 -11.30 3.16
C GLU A 50 -1.89 -10.96 3.39
N VAL A 51 -2.45 -10.11 2.53
CA VAL A 51 -3.86 -9.73 2.59
C VAL A 51 -4.49 -10.13 1.26
N VAL A 52 -5.50 -10.99 1.31
CA VAL A 52 -6.20 -11.52 0.14
C VAL A 52 -7.67 -11.13 0.23
N ARG A 53 -8.26 -10.79 -0.92
CA ARG A 53 -9.70 -10.60 -1.08
C ARG A 53 -10.28 -11.84 -1.76
N PRO A 54 -10.92 -12.77 -1.02
CA PRO A 54 -11.30 -14.08 -1.55
C PRO A 54 -12.28 -14.02 -2.74
N ASP A 55 -13.13 -12.99 -2.77
CA ASP A 55 -14.16 -12.81 -3.81
C ASP A 55 -13.59 -12.58 -5.23
N SER A 56 -12.35 -12.10 -5.32
CA SER A 56 -11.73 -11.61 -6.55
C SER A 56 -10.33 -12.17 -6.75
N ASP A 57 -9.88 -13.08 -5.88
CA ASP A 57 -8.55 -13.67 -5.86
C ASP A 57 -7.43 -12.61 -6.01
N THR A 58 -7.69 -11.40 -5.48
CA THR A 58 -6.72 -10.30 -5.51
C THR A 58 -6.00 -10.29 -4.17
N GLY A 59 -4.67 -10.36 -4.20
CA GLY A 59 -3.85 -10.28 -3.01
C GLY A 59 -2.75 -9.23 -3.09
N TYR A 60 -2.28 -8.82 -1.93
CA TYR A 60 -1.15 -7.93 -1.75
C TYR A 60 -0.38 -8.30 -0.49
N TYR A 61 0.92 -7.97 -0.48
CA TYR A 61 1.72 -8.03 0.74
C TYR A 61 1.90 -6.64 1.33
N PHE A 62 1.56 -6.48 2.60
CA PHE A 62 1.65 -5.22 3.34
C PHE A 62 2.83 -5.32 4.29
N LEU A 63 3.86 -4.52 4.07
CA LEU A 63 5.11 -4.58 4.84
C LEU A 63 5.30 -3.27 5.61
N PHE A 64 5.34 -3.36 6.94
CA PHE A 64 5.69 -2.25 7.83
C PHE A 64 7.19 -2.30 8.12
N ILE A 65 7.97 -1.55 7.36
CA ILE A 65 9.43 -1.63 7.40
C ILE A 65 10.08 -0.31 7.80
N ASP A 66 11.16 -0.38 8.58
CA ASP A 66 12.04 0.76 8.83
C ASP A 66 13.02 0.90 7.67
N TRP A 67 12.75 1.88 6.82
CA TRP A 67 13.44 2.03 5.54
C TRP A 67 14.85 2.61 5.67
N HIS A 68 15.05 3.54 6.61
CA HIS A 68 16.29 4.30 6.80
C HIS A 68 17.03 3.95 8.11
N ARG A 69 16.59 2.92 8.84
CA ARG A 69 17.21 2.49 10.11
C ARG A 69 17.25 3.61 11.15
N ASN A 70 16.19 4.41 11.16
CA ASN A 70 16.04 5.56 12.03
C ASN A 70 14.65 5.57 12.70
N ASP A 71 14.07 4.37 12.87
CA ASP A 71 12.76 4.14 13.48
C ASP A 71 11.61 4.87 12.77
N ASN A 72 11.79 5.21 11.49
CA ASN A 72 10.73 5.72 10.62
C ASN A 72 10.19 4.58 9.77
N TYR A 73 8.95 4.18 10.09
CA TYR A 73 8.28 3.06 9.46
C TYR A 73 7.44 3.50 8.26
N TYR A 74 7.43 2.64 7.27
CA TYR A 74 6.86 2.83 5.95
C TYR A 74 5.88 1.68 5.73
N LEU A 75 4.70 1.96 5.18
CA LEU A 75 3.87 0.90 4.61
C LEU A 75 4.28 0.72 3.15
N VAL A 76 4.78 -0.47 2.84
CA VAL A 76 5.14 -0.87 1.47
C VAL A 76 4.21 -1.98 1.04
N ILE A 77 3.50 -1.77 -0.06
CA ILE A 77 2.53 -2.71 -0.58
C ILE A 77 3.10 -3.35 -1.83
N TYR A 78 3.29 -4.67 -1.83
CA TYR A 78 3.74 -5.44 -3.00
C TYR A 78 2.56 -6.18 -3.64
N ALA A 79 2.63 -6.35 -4.97
CA ALA A 79 1.76 -7.30 -5.67
C ALA A 79 1.98 -8.72 -5.12
N GLN A 80 0.96 -9.57 -5.15
CA GLN A 80 1.03 -10.94 -4.62
C GLN A 80 2.09 -11.83 -5.29
N ASN A 81 2.40 -11.59 -6.55
CA ASN A 81 3.50 -12.29 -7.24
C ASN A 81 4.90 -11.73 -6.88
N LYS A 82 4.96 -10.74 -5.98
CA LYS A 82 6.16 -10.02 -5.52
C LYS A 82 6.95 -9.35 -6.65
N SER A 83 6.36 -9.16 -7.84
CA SER A 83 7.06 -8.65 -9.01
C SER A 83 7.30 -7.14 -8.98
N THR A 84 6.48 -6.41 -8.21
CA THR A 84 6.59 -4.95 -8.08
C THR A 84 5.94 -4.46 -6.80
N THR A 85 6.46 -3.37 -6.28
CA THR A 85 5.77 -2.52 -5.30
C THR A 85 4.60 -1.84 -5.98
N CYS A 86 3.41 -1.90 -5.37
CA CYS A 86 2.19 -1.20 -5.74
C CYS A 86 2.14 0.23 -5.17
N ALA A 87 2.52 0.39 -3.90
CA ALA A 87 2.58 1.69 -3.23
C ALA A 87 3.66 1.69 -2.14
N GLU A 88 4.28 2.84 -1.92
CA GLU A 88 5.14 3.13 -0.76
C GLU A 88 4.58 4.35 -0.05
N ILE A 89 4.07 4.16 1.16
CA ILE A 89 3.40 5.20 1.94
C ILE A 89 4.25 5.51 3.17
N ARG A 90 4.69 6.76 3.26
CA ARG A 90 5.64 7.23 4.27
C ARG A 90 5.05 8.30 5.18
N LYS A 91 4.11 9.07 4.64
CA LYS A 91 3.56 10.26 5.26
C LYS A 91 2.22 9.95 5.90
N ILE A 92 2.08 10.40 7.13
CA ILE A 92 0.79 10.54 7.80
C ILE A 92 0.54 12.03 8.00
N GLU A 93 -0.69 12.47 7.76
CA GLU A 93 -1.16 13.82 8.06
C GLU A 93 -2.38 13.74 8.97
N GLU A 94 -2.47 14.63 9.95
CA GLU A 94 -3.67 14.82 10.76
C GLU A 94 -4.63 15.75 10.01
N LEU A 95 -5.83 15.24 9.71
CA LEU A 95 -6.95 15.99 9.13
C LEU A 95 -8.09 16.08 10.14
N GLU A 96 -9.15 16.84 9.84
CA GLU A 96 -10.30 17.02 10.76
C GLU A 96 -10.92 15.69 11.22
N GLU A 97 -10.92 14.68 10.36
CA GLU A 97 -11.48 13.37 10.65
C GLU A 97 -10.47 12.38 11.25
N GLY A 98 -9.23 12.81 11.49
CA GLY A 98 -8.15 12.05 12.13
C GLY A 98 -6.91 11.85 11.26
N ALA A 99 -6.07 10.90 11.64
CA ALA A 99 -4.82 10.60 10.94
C ALA A 99 -5.06 9.91 9.60
N HIS A 100 -4.37 10.35 8.54
CA HIS A 100 -4.46 9.79 7.19
C HIS A 100 -3.10 9.41 6.65
N PHE A 101 -3.03 8.27 5.99
CA PHE A 101 -1.97 8.02 5.03
C PHE A 101 -2.09 8.95 3.83
N VAL A 102 -0.96 9.52 3.41
CA VAL A 102 -0.88 10.39 2.24
C VAL A 102 0.05 9.77 1.20
N TRP A 103 -0.50 9.51 0.02
CA TRP A 103 0.22 8.92 -1.10
C TRP A 103 0.00 9.72 -2.38
N ALA A 104 1.07 10.00 -3.13
CA ALA A 104 1.00 10.72 -4.39
C ALA A 104 1.39 9.81 -5.56
N TYR A 105 0.54 9.76 -6.58
CA TYR A 105 0.85 9.05 -7.81
C TYR A 105 1.93 9.78 -8.61
N LYS A 106 3.07 9.12 -8.77
CA LYS A 106 4.23 9.63 -9.52
C LYS A 106 4.73 8.56 -10.48
N PRO A 107 4.21 8.51 -11.73
CA PRO A 107 4.74 7.61 -12.73
C PRO A 107 6.13 8.07 -13.19
N PHE A 108 7.06 7.13 -13.35
CA PHE A 108 8.46 7.37 -13.73
C PHE A 108 8.90 6.54 -14.95
N LYS A 109 7.96 6.09 -15.80
CA LYS A 109 8.30 5.35 -17.02
C LYS A 109 9.01 6.28 -18.01
N ARG A 110 10.05 5.79 -18.70
CA ARG A 110 10.87 6.56 -19.65
C ARG A 110 10.32 6.49 -21.09
N ASP A 111 9.00 6.56 -21.23
CA ASP A 111 8.28 6.43 -22.51
C ASP A 111 7.57 7.71 -22.96
N GLY A 112 7.73 8.81 -22.21
CA GLY A 112 7.08 10.09 -22.50
C GLY A 112 5.58 10.14 -22.20
N LYS A 113 4.96 9.04 -21.74
CA LYS A 113 3.49 8.95 -21.55
C LYS A 113 3.05 9.16 -20.09
N ASN A 114 3.92 9.69 -19.22
CA ASN A 114 3.62 9.86 -17.79
C ASN A 114 2.47 10.84 -17.53
N ASP A 115 2.32 11.89 -18.34
CA ASP A 115 1.25 12.86 -18.16
C ASP A 115 -0.13 12.27 -18.48
N GLN A 116 -0.22 11.39 -19.49
CA GLN A 116 -1.45 10.63 -19.79
C GLN A 116 -1.84 9.73 -18.62
N ARG A 117 -0.86 9.02 -18.03
CA ARG A 117 -1.10 8.19 -16.85
C ARG A 117 -1.59 9.00 -15.65
N LYS A 118 -0.97 10.16 -15.39
CA LYS A 118 -1.39 11.08 -14.32
C LYS A 118 -2.80 11.60 -14.55
N ALA A 119 -3.12 12.01 -15.77
CA ALA A 119 -4.46 12.50 -16.12
C ALA A 119 -5.52 11.41 -15.90
N TYR A 120 -5.26 10.19 -16.38
CA TYR A 120 -6.15 9.05 -16.16
C TYR A 120 -6.31 8.73 -14.67
N PHE A 121 -5.21 8.67 -13.91
CA PHE A 121 -5.29 8.43 -12.47
C PHE A 121 -6.13 9.50 -11.77
N LYS A 122 -5.91 10.78 -12.09
CA LYS A 122 -6.69 11.91 -11.53
C LYS A 122 -8.16 11.80 -11.89
N GLN A 123 -8.51 11.37 -13.10
CA GLN A 123 -9.90 11.16 -13.51
C GLN A 123 -10.57 10.06 -12.68
N MET A 124 -9.86 8.96 -12.40
CA MET A 124 -10.40 7.82 -11.65
C MET A 124 -10.44 8.04 -10.13
N PHE A 125 -9.50 8.80 -9.58
CA PHE A 125 -9.35 9.02 -8.13
C PHE A 125 -9.78 10.43 -7.66
N GLY A 126 -10.13 11.33 -8.58
CA GLY A 126 -10.40 12.75 -8.32
C GLY A 126 -9.14 13.60 -8.09
N SER A 127 -8.03 12.98 -7.66
CA SER A 127 -6.77 13.63 -7.34
C SER A 127 -5.59 12.71 -7.66
N THR A 128 -4.41 13.30 -7.86
CA THR A 128 -3.14 12.55 -7.90
C THR A 128 -2.59 12.26 -6.51
N THR A 129 -3.15 12.89 -5.47
CA THR A 129 -2.83 12.65 -4.06
C THR A 129 -4.03 11.97 -3.41
N VAL A 130 -3.79 10.83 -2.80
CA VAL A 130 -4.77 10.00 -2.12
C VAL A 130 -4.55 10.11 -0.62
N HIS A 131 -5.63 10.36 0.11
CA HIS A 131 -5.70 10.32 1.56
C HIS A 131 -6.49 9.07 1.95
N ILE A 132 -5.92 8.24 2.84
CA ILE A 132 -6.57 7.03 3.34
C ILE A 132 -6.59 7.13 4.86
N LYS A 133 -7.78 7.18 5.43
CA LYS A 133 -7.96 7.30 6.87
C LYS A 133 -7.36 6.08 7.57
N LEU A 134 -6.57 6.32 8.60
CA LEU A 134 -6.05 5.24 9.45
C LEU A 134 -7.20 4.69 10.31
N PRO A 135 -7.30 3.36 10.47
CA PRO A 135 -8.30 2.78 11.35
C PRO A 135 -8.04 3.21 12.79
N SER A 136 -9.08 3.73 13.44
CA SER A 136 -9.03 4.09 14.87
C SER A 136 -9.34 2.92 15.80
N SER A 137 -9.92 1.86 15.24
CA SER A 137 -10.32 0.65 15.93
C SER A 137 -10.25 -0.56 14.98
N PRO A 138 -10.30 -1.81 15.51
CA PRO A 138 -10.23 -2.99 14.65
C PRO A 138 -11.42 -3.13 13.69
N SER A 139 -12.58 -2.54 14.02
CA SER A 139 -13.76 -2.54 13.14
C SER A 139 -13.58 -1.67 11.89
N ASP A 140 -12.66 -0.70 11.92
CA ASP A 140 -12.43 0.21 10.79
C ASP A 140 -11.45 -0.38 9.75
N VAL A 141 -10.82 -1.51 10.07
CA VAL A 141 -9.77 -2.12 9.24
C VAL A 141 -10.30 -2.57 7.88
N GLU A 142 -11.54 -3.05 7.79
CA GLU A 142 -12.11 -3.51 6.51
C GLU A 142 -12.21 -2.39 5.48
N GLU A 143 -12.68 -1.21 5.90
CA GLU A 143 -12.76 -0.03 5.04
C GLU A 143 -11.35 0.44 4.65
N PHE A 144 -10.44 0.48 5.61
CA PHE A 144 -9.03 0.82 5.37
C PHE A 144 -8.39 -0.09 4.31
N LEU A 145 -8.56 -1.42 4.42
CA LEU A 145 -8.08 -2.39 3.43
C LEU A 145 -8.74 -2.16 2.07
N THR A 146 -10.04 -1.89 2.04
CA THR A 146 -10.77 -1.56 0.81
C THR A 146 -10.16 -0.38 0.08
N GLN A 147 -9.83 0.69 0.80
CA GLN A 147 -9.20 1.87 0.21
C GLN A 147 -7.77 1.58 -0.29
N LEU A 148 -6.97 0.79 0.44
CA LEU A 148 -5.62 0.40 0.00
C LEU A 148 -5.63 -0.52 -1.24
N PHE A 149 -6.59 -1.44 -1.32
CA PHE A 149 -6.78 -2.28 -2.51
C PHE A 149 -7.15 -1.42 -3.71
N LYS A 150 -8.11 -0.50 -3.54
CA LYS A 150 -8.53 0.44 -4.59
C LYS A 150 -7.35 1.29 -5.09
N LEU A 151 -6.51 1.77 -4.16
CA LEU A 151 -5.27 2.48 -4.49
C LEU A 151 -4.36 1.64 -5.41
N CYS A 152 -4.08 0.39 -5.02
CA CYS A 152 -3.18 -0.49 -5.76
C CYS A 152 -3.73 -0.81 -7.16
N GLN A 153 -5.02 -1.16 -7.25
CA GLN A 153 -5.68 -1.46 -8.52
C GLN A 153 -5.70 -0.25 -9.46
N ASN A 154 -6.03 0.94 -8.96
CA ASN A 154 -6.07 2.16 -9.77
C ASN A 154 -4.67 2.55 -10.25
N ARG A 155 -3.65 2.40 -9.41
CA ARG A 155 -2.26 2.59 -9.84
C ARG A 155 -1.89 1.65 -10.98
N VAL A 156 -2.24 0.35 -10.86
CA VAL A 156 -1.91 -0.64 -11.90
C VAL A 156 -2.64 -0.34 -13.21
N LYS A 157 -3.92 0.04 -13.14
CA LYS A 157 -4.71 0.45 -14.31
C LYS A 157 -4.10 1.69 -14.98
N ALA A 158 -3.76 2.72 -14.20
CA ALA A 158 -3.14 3.93 -14.71
C ALA A 158 -1.79 3.65 -15.40
N ASP A 159 -0.96 2.77 -14.84
CA ASP A 159 0.34 2.43 -15.43
C ASP A 159 0.23 1.74 -16.79
N LYS A 160 -0.89 1.05 -17.04
CA LYS A 160 -1.18 0.28 -18.27
C LYS A 160 -2.03 1.04 -19.29
N ILE A 161 -2.57 2.21 -18.96
CA ILE A 161 -3.55 2.90 -19.83
C ILE A 161 -3.01 3.17 -21.23
N THR A 162 -1.71 3.45 -21.32
CA THR A 162 -1.01 3.78 -22.57
C THR A 162 -0.61 2.57 -23.41
N GLU A 163 -0.80 1.36 -22.87
CA GLU A 163 -0.59 0.07 -23.53
C GLU A 163 -1.93 -0.48 -24.06
N VAL A 164 -3.04 -0.15 -23.39
CA VAL A 164 -4.40 -0.54 -23.78
C VAL A 164 -5.01 0.42 -24.80
N PHE A 165 -4.73 1.71 -24.66
CA PHE A 165 -5.15 2.74 -25.61
C PHE A 165 -3.93 3.23 -26.39
N ASN A 166 -3.65 2.59 -27.52
CA ASN A 166 -2.87 3.22 -28.58
C ASN A 166 -3.75 4.32 -29.19
N PHE A 167 -3.63 5.54 -28.68
CA PHE A 167 -4.07 6.73 -29.38
C PHE A 167 -3.08 7.01 -30.53
N GLU A 168 -2.99 6.08 -31.50
CA GLU A 168 -2.47 6.43 -32.82
C GLU A 168 -3.65 7.05 -33.58
N ALA A 169 -3.56 8.36 -33.78
CA ALA A 169 -4.33 9.13 -34.74
C ALA A 169 -3.35 9.62 -35.83
#